data_AF-A0A661TTG6-F1
#
_entry.id   AF-A0A661TTG6-F1
#
_cell.length_a   1.000
_cell.length_b   1.000
_cell.length_c   1.000
_cell.angle_alpha   90.00
_cell.angle_beta   90.00
_cell.angle_gamma   90.00
#
_symmetry.space_group_name_H-M   'P 1'
#
loop_
_entity.id
_entity.type
_entity.pdbx_description
1 polymer ?
#
loop_
_entity_poly.entity_id
_entity_poly.type
_entity_poly.pdbx_seq_one_letter_code
_entity_poly.pdbx_strand_id
1 'polypeptide(L)'
;MKAFLADTYQPHKSGGTGLSFPWREVDNIRKYGPVILAGGLNSYNVYQALNIARPDGVDVSSGVETDGRKDSKKIKRFIKEVKRWENEKDITRSKRIFR
;
A
#
# COMPACT_ATOMS: atom_id res chain seq x y z
N MET A 1 -1.15 1.11 -21.64
CA MET A 1 -2.15 1.09 -20.54
C MET A 1 -1.94 2.34 -19.69
N LYS A 2 -2.99 3.01 -19.21
CA LYS A 2 -2.89 4.19 -18.33
C LYS A 2 -3.29 3.79 -16.91
N ALA A 3 -2.63 4.35 -15.89
CA ALA A 3 -2.95 4.15 -14.48
C ALA A 3 -2.78 5.49 -13.73
N PHE A 4 -3.46 5.63 -12.58
CA PHE A 4 -3.38 6.80 -11.72
C PHE A 4 -2.45 6.53 -10.55
N LEU A 5 -1.49 7.43 -10.30
CA LEU A 5 -0.63 7.37 -9.12
C LEU A 5 -1.25 8.24 -8.01
N ALA A 6 -1.71 7.61 -6.94
CA ALA A 6 -2.24 8.29 -5.77
C ALA A 6 -1.12 8.46 -4.73
N ASP A 7 -0.46 9.63 -4.73
CA ASP A 7 0.63 9.94 -3.80
C ASP A 7 0.09 10.57 -2.51
N THR A 8 0.48 9.99 -1.37
CA THR A 8 -0.03 10.34 -0.04
C THR A 8 1.03 10.93 0.89
N TYR A 9 2.18 11.35 0.34
CA TYR A 9 3.29 11.92 1.13
C TYR A 9 2.83 13.12 1.98
N GLN A 10 2.84 12.93 3.30
CA GLN A 10 2.66 14.01 4.28
C GLN A 10 4.02 14.31 4.92
N PRO A 11 4.62 15.49 4.67
CA PRO A 11 5.74 15.93 5.46
C PRO A 11 5.28 16.06 6.92
N HIS A 12 6.04 15.47 7.85
CA HIS A 12 5.88 15.57 9.32
C HIS A 12 4.88 14.66 10.06
N LYS A 13 4.26 13.64 9.44
CA LYS A 13 3.52 12.60 10.18
C LYS A 13 4.30 11.30 10.35
N SER A 14 5.11 11.24 11.40
CA SER A 14 5.61 9.99 11.99
C SER A 14 4.42 9.17 12.50
N GLY A 15 4.43 7.85 12.29
CA GLY A 15 3.29 6.97 12.50
C GLY A 15 2.58 7.10 13.87
N GLY A 16 1.28 6.81 13.88
CA GLY A 16 0.52 6.52 15.11
C GLY A 16 -0.56 7.52 15.55
N THR A 17 -1.00 8.46 14.71
CA THR A 17 -2.00 9.47 15.15
C THR A 17 -3.46 9.06 15.02
N GLY A 18 -3.79 7.87 14.51
CA GLY A 18 -5.19 7.42 14.30
C GLY A 18 -5.98 8.21 13.24
N LEU A 19 -5.47 9.35 12.80
CA LEU A 19 -5.99 10.15 11.69
C LEU A 19 -5.38 9.65 10.39
N SER A 20 -5.95 8.54 9.92
CA SER A 20 -5.73 7.95 8.60
C SER A 20 -5.68 9.05 7.54
N PHE A 21 -4.60 9.14 6.75
CA PHE A 21 -4.75 9.72 5.41
C PHE A 21 -5.86 8.93 4.71
N PRO A 22 -6.72 9.57 3.90
CA PRO A 22 -7.92 8.89 3.46
C PRO A 22 -7.55 7.99 2.29
N TRP A 23 -6.88 6.87 2.57
CA TRP A 23 -6.75 5.72 1.68
C TRP A 23 -8.12 5.31 1.10
N ARG A 24 -9.22 5.70 1.76
CA ARG A 24 -10.60 5.61 1.27
C ARG A 24 -10.90 6.47 0.03
N GLU A 25 -10.18 7.57 -0.22
CA GLU A 25 -10.33 8.38 -1.45
C GLU A 25 -9.89 7.63 -2.70
N VAL A 26 -9.13 6.53 -2.56
CA VAL A 26 -8.74 5.70 -3.70
C VAL A 26 -9.98 5.18 -4.44
N ASP A 27 -11.09 4.90 -3.74
CA ASP A 27 -12.35 4.50 -4.38
C ASP A 27 -12.90 5.56 -5.35
N ASN A 28 -12.68 6.85 -5.06
CA ASN A 28 -13.10 7.95 -5.93
C ASN A 28 -12.23 8.07 -7.20
N ILE A 29 -11.02 7.52 -7.18
CA ILE A 29 -10.09 7.53 -8.33
C ILE A 29 -10.27 6.28 -9.19
N ARG A 30 -10.54 5.13 -8.56
CA ARG A 30 -10.66 3.83 -9.25
C ARG A 30 -11.71 3.79 -10.36
N LYS A 31 -12.73 4.65 -10.31
CA LYS A 31 -13.71 4.80 -11.40
C LYS A 31 -13.11 5.29 -12.73
N TYR A 32 -11.93 5.90 -12.69
CA TYR A 32 -11.25 6.41 -13.89
C TYR A 32 -10.22 5.42 -14.46
N GLY A 33 -9.80 4.41 -13.68
CA GLY A 33 -8.85 3.39 -14.09
C GLY A 33 -8.07 2.77 -12.93
N PRO A 34 -7.09 1.89 -13.23
CA PRO A 34 -6.25 1.26 -12.22
C PRO A 34 -5.50 2.30 -11.38
N VAL A 35 -5.38 2.06 -10.08
CA VAL A 35 -4.70 2.97 -9.14
C VAL A 35 -3.46 2.31 -8.54
N ILE A 36 -2.35 3.02 -8.60
CA ILE A 36 -1.11 2.71 -7.88
C ILE A 36 -1.04 3.63 -6.67
N LEU A 37 -0.99 3.06 -5.47
CA LEU A 37 -0.86 3.82 -4.23
C LEU A 37 0.62 4.11 -3.93
N ALA A 38 0.95 5.37 -3.67
CA ALA A 38 2.30 5.83 -3.38
C ALA A 38 2.32 6.79 -2.18
N GLY A 39 3.51 7.26 -1.83
CA GLY A 39 3.71 8.25 -0.77
C GLY A 39 3.73 7.66 0.63
N GLY A 40 4.85 7.82 1.34
CA GLY A 40 4.96 7.44 2.76
C GLY A 40 4.82 5.94 3.07
N LEU A 41 4.70 5.07 2.06
CA LEU A 41 4.59 3.62 2.25
C LEU A 41 5.90 3.03 2.77
N ASN A 42 5.79 2.09 3.70
CA ASN A 42 6.91 1.33 4.27
C ASN A 42 6.40 -0.02 4.81
N SER A 43 7.29 -0.87 5.31
CA SER A 43 6.93 -2.21 5.79
C SER A 43 5.98 -2.21 6.99
N TYR A 44 5.82 -1.10 7.71
CA TYR A 44 4.94 -1.03 8.89
C TYR A 44 3.50 -0.63 8.53
N ASN A 45 3.28 0.07 7.42
CA ASN A 45 1.96 0.59 7.04
C ASN A 45 1.37 -0.01 5.75
N VAL A 46 2.19 -0.63 4.88
CA VAL A 46 1.73 -1.08 3.55
C VAL A 46 0.58 -2.09 3.63
N TYR A 47 0.62 -3.02 4.58
CA TYR A 47 -0.44 -4.02 4.76
C TYR A 47 -1.78 -3.36 5.12
N GLN A 48 -1.76 -2.36 6.02
CA GLN A 48 -2.97 -1.62 6.40
C GLN A 48 -3.47 -0.74 5.25
N ALA A 49 -2.56 -0.09 4.52
CA ALA A 49 -2.87 0.72 3.36
C ALA A 49 -3.56 -0.11 2.28
N LEU A 50 -3.02 -1.29 1.96
CA LEU A 50 -3.63 -2.25 1.02
C LEU A 50 -5.03 -2.71 1.45
N ASN A 51 -5.23 -2.96 2.75
CA ASN A 51 -6.53 -3.36 3.28
C ASN A 51 -7.61 -2.28 3.14
N ILE A 52 -7.23 -1.01 3.29
CA ILE A 52 -8.16 0.13 3.24
C ILE A 52 -8.38 0.61 1.81
N ALA A 53 -7.31 0.88 1.06
CA ALA A 53 -7.40 1.45 -0.30
C ALA A 53 -7.70 0.41 -1.38
N ARG A 54 -7.30 -0.85 -1.17
CA ARG A 54 -7.37 -1.93 -2.18
C ARG A 54 -6.92 -1.49 -3.58
N PRO A 55 -5.73 -0.86 -3.72
CA PRO A 55 -5.25 -0.39 -5.01
C PRO A 55 -4.87 -1.57 -5.92
N ASP A 56 -4.63 -1.28 -7.19
CA ASP A 56 -4.16 -2.26 -8.19
C ASP A 56 -2.64 -2.45 -8.11
N GLY A 57 -1.92 -1.53 -7.47
CA GLY A 57 -0.50 -1.64 -7.17
C GLY A 57 -0.05 -0.70 -6.06
N VAL A 58 1.20 -0.85 -5.62
CA VAL A 58 1.87 0.06 -4.69
C VAL A 58 3.22 0.48 -5.25
N ASP A 59 3.60 1.73 -5.02
CA ASP A 59 4.91 2.27 -5.33
C ASP A 59 5.59 2.77 -4.04
N VAL A 60 6.87 2.44 -3.88
CA VAL A 60 7.63 2.77 -2.67
C VAL A 60 9.02 3.30 -3.02
N SER A 61 9.32 4.49 -2.50
CA SER A 61 10.64 5.09 -2.64
C SER A 61 11.38 5.16 -1.29
N SER A 62 11.22 6.23 -0.51
CA SER A 62 11.99 6.50 0.71
C SER A 62 11.74 5.52 1.85
N GLY A 63 10.55 4.90 1.93
CA GLY A 63 10.22 3.94 2.98
C GLY A 63 11.01 2.63 2.94
N VAL A 64 11.80 2.40 1.87
CA VAL A 64 12.74 1.28 1.76
C VAL A 64 14.20 1.74 1.68
N GLU A 65 14.50 2.98 2.07
CA GLU A 65 15.85 3.54 2.08
C GLU A 65 16.45 3.60 3.50
N THR A 66 17.76 3.52 3.59
CA THR A 66 18.58 3.83 4.75
C THR A 66 19.66 4.80 4.28
N ASP A 67 19.78 5.96 4.95
CA ASP A 67 20.70 7.04 4.58
C ASP A 67 20.62 7.45 3.10
N GLY A 68 19.38 7.54 2.58
CA GLY A 68 19.11 7.93 1.19
C GLY A 68 19.46 6.87 0.13
N ARG A 69 19.86 5.66 0.54
CA ARG A 69 20.16 4.54 -0.36
C ARG A 69 19.18 3.39 -0.14
N LYS A 70 18.83 2.69 -1.22
CA LYS A 70 17.94 1.52 -1.15
C LYS A 70 18.53 0.45 -0.22
N ASP A 71 17.74 0.06 0.78
CA ASP A 71 18.11 -0.95 1.77
C ASP A 71 17.45 -2.28 1.43
N SER A 72 18.27 -3.27 1.06
CA SER A 72 17.78 -4.59 0.66
C SER A 72 16.97 -5.31 1.76
N LYS A 73 17.25 -5.07 3.04
CA LYS A 73 16.48 -5.65 4.15
C LYS A 73 15.10 -4.98 4.25
N LYS A 74 15.03 -3.66 4.08
CA LYS A 74 13.74 -2.94 4.07
C LYS A 74 12.89 -3.31 2.85
N ILE A 75 13.50 -3.44 1.67
CA ILE A 75 12.82 -3.92 0.45
C ILE A 75 12.23 -5.31 0.68
N LYS A 76 13.02 -6.26 1.21
CA LYS A 76 12.54 -7.62 1.50
C LYS A 76 11.36 -7.62 2.48
N ARG A 77 11.43 -6.80 3.54
CA ARG A 77 10.33 -6.65 4.52
C ARG A 77 9.08 -6.06 3.89
N PHE A 78 9.23 -5.03 3.06
CA PHE A 78 8.11 -4.42 2.34
C PHE A 78 7.40 -5.44 1.44
N ILE A 79 8.16 -6.13 0.59
CA ILE A 79 7.63 -7.17 -0.30
C ILE A 79 6.95 -8.29 0.49
N LYS A 80 7.52 -8.68 1.63
CA LYS A 80 6.92 -9.71 2.51
C LYS A 80 5.52 -9.31 2.98
N GLU A 81 5.33 -8.07 3.42
CA GLU A 81 4.01 -7.61 3.88
C GLU A 81 3.01 -7.46 2.74
N VAL A 82 3.44 -7.06 1.54
CA VAL A 82 2.58 -7.05 0.34
C VAL A 82 2.13 -8.46 -0.01
N LYS A 83 3.05 -9.42 -0.10
CA LYS A 83 2.73 -10.83 -0.41
C LYS A 83 1.86 -11.48 0.65
N ARG A 84 2.08 -11.15 1.92
CA ARG A 84 1.22 -11.60 3.02
C ARG A 84 -0.23 -11.16 2.79
N TRP A 85 -0.44 -9.90 2.43
CA TRP A 85 -1.78 -9.38 2.12
C TRP A 85 -2.42 -10.09 0.92
N GLU A 86 -1.66 -10.33 -0.16
CA GLU A 86 -2.14 -11.06 -1.33
C GLU A 86 -2.62 -12.47 -0.97
N ASN A 87 -1.80 -13.22 -0.23
CA ASN A 87 -2.13 -14.58 0.21
C ASN A 87 -3.40 -14.62 1.08
N GLU A 88 -3.55 -13.70 2.04
CA GLU A 88 -4.72 -13.65 2.91
C GLU A 88 -6.01 -13.25 2.16
N LYS A 89 -5.89 -12.38 1.15
CA LYS A 89 -6.99 -12.01 0.25
C LYS A 89 -7.46 -13.20 -0.59
N ASP A 90 -6.55 -14.02 -1.10
CA ASP A 90 -6.88 -15.20 -1.92
C ASP A 90 -7.56 -16.29 -1.10
N ILE A 91 -7.11 -16.51 0.14
CA ILE A 91 -7.78 -17.42 1.09
C ILE A 91 -9.21 -16.94 1.37
N THR A 92 -9.40 -15.63 1.60
CA THR A 92 -10.73 -15.06 1.91
C THR A 92 -11.67 -15.13 0.71
N ARG A 93 -11.17 -14.90 -0.52
CA ARG A 93 -11.94 -15.09 -1.76
C ARG A 93 -12.35 -16.53 -1.96
N SER A 94 -11.43 -17.48 -1.76
CA SER A 94 -11.71 -18.91 -1.89
C SER A 94 -12.82 -19.34 -0.93
N LYS A 95 -12.76 -18.94 0.35
CA LYS A 95 -13.80 -19.25 1.34
C LYS A 95 -15.19 -18.69 1.02
N ARG A 96 -15.30 -17.60 0.24
CA ARG A 96 -16.59 -17.04 -0.20
C ARG A 96 -17.20 -17.78 -1.38
N ILE A 97 -16.40 -18.47 -2.20
CA ILE A 97 -16.88 -19.24 -3.35
C ILE A 97 -17.50 -20.57 -2.89
N PHE A 98 -17.00 -21.15 -1.79
CA PHE A 98 -17.51 -22.41 -1.23
C PHE A 98 -18.62 -22.23 -0.17
N ARG A 99 -19.30 -21.08 -0.16
CA ARG A 99 -20.48 -20.80 0.68
C ARG A 99 -21.67 -20.46 -0.21
#